data_AF-A0A9W8WNY6-F1
#
_entry.id   AF-A0A9W8WNY6-F1
#
_cell.length_a   1.000
_cell.length_b   1.000
_cell.length_c   1.000
_cell.angle_alpha   90.00
_cell.angle_beta   90.00
_cell.angle_gamma   90.00
#
_symmetry.space_group_name_H-M   'P 1'
#
loop_
_entity.id
_entity.type
_entity.pdbx_description
1 polymer ?
#
loop_
_entity_poly.entity_id
_entity_poly.type
_entity_poly.pdbx_seq_one_letter_code
_entity_poly.pdbx_strand_id
1 'polypeptide(L)'
;MNSEQSSLIEDVFHHLVLPPKLPRKFDGNNAALTENLGKRLHESLAILRFVGNPAIWDALDASLRATRDVNQGLLAGDDLRDGFRAVIESPIWLTLHVAQQNAALLIHRDASGENVIFESFQVSAPVRDVLNANHALACDFPGRAVEVPLHIFNDASFQENLADFLEQSSTEAFDQFAARASKGGESVVETRDCPNPALVNDMLMSLLEGLGKPTTVRQIRKRVRDDVVLDSSEVPWRRSPYWLVLRVAAGRHLTNMFEDERNGRVCYKFLICVVLGYLLRECVGSLDPEMTLILQAKLCRRLAKLESEQKATSGTLCELYGSLFSATKTFFEFTIDAVERDVGAQWEKHKTSIIRHIPLLPGRVSRNDLVLKLPQSGPYLRSLLSNGSSIMNGRVQRDVPSLQEGTISQVNQLTSRYTELIDHKAQTRVSVERLLSCPEEACIELSSSLDEPLPPETV
;
A
#
# COMPACT_ATOMS: atom_id res chain seq x y z
N MET A 1 -12.36 14.48 -13.55
CA MET A 1 -12.91 13.24 -12.96
C MET A 1 -13.56 13.59 -11.65
N ASN A 2 -14.72 13.00 -11.32
CA ASN A 2 -15.42 13.25 -10.07
C ASN A 2 -14.60 12.75 -8.87
N SER A 3 -14.58 13.52 -7.78
CA SER A 3 -13.88 13.18 -6.53
C SER A 3 -14.23 11.78 -6.02
N GLU A 4 -15.46 11.33 -6.23
CA GLU A 4 -15.97 10.02 -5.79
C GLU A 4 -15.39 8.82 -6.56
N GLN A 5 -15.00 9.00 -7.83
CA GLN A 5 -14.36 7.93 -8.60
C GLN A 5 -12.91 7.71 -8.17
N SER A 6 -12.21 8.79 -7.83
CA SER A 6 -10.83 8.72 -7.32
C SER A 6 -10.78 8.03 -5.95
N SER A 7 -11.74 8.30 -5.06
CA SER A 7 -11.84 7.63 -3.76
C SER A 7 -12.12 6.13 -3.88
N LEU A 8 -12.98 5.69 -4.81
CA LEU A 8 -13.26 4.26 -4.98
C LEU A 8 -12.04 3.47 -5.51
N ILE A 9 -11.27 4.06 -6.44
CA ILE A 9 -10.04 3.43 -6.95
C ILE A 9 -9.01 3.28 -5.82
N GLU A 10 -8.93 4.28 -4.94
CA GLU A 10 -8.07 4.25 -3.76
C GLU A 10 -8.49 3.15 -2.76
N ASP A 11 -9.78 2.99 -2.47
CA ASP A 11 -10.30 1.91 -1.61
C ASP A 11 -9.97 0.52 -2.20
N VAL A 12 -10.26 0.34 -3.50
CA VAL A 12 -9.94 -0.91 -4.22
C VAL A 12 -8.43 -1.19 -4.16
N PHE A 13 -7.60 -0.16 -4.32
CA PHE A 13 -6.16 -0.27 -4.19
C PHE A 13 -5.76 -0.80 -2.81
N HIS A 14 -6.29 -0.25 -1.73
CA HIS A 14 -5.98 -0.70 -0.38
C HIS A 14 -6.31 -2.19 -0.17
N HIS A 15 -7.46 -2.66 -0.66
CA HIS A 15 -7.88 -4.06 -0.50
C HIS A 15 -7.15 -5.06 -1.43
N LEU A 16 -6.76 -4.65 -2.65
CA LEU A 16 -6.04 -5.53 -3.58
C LEU A 16 -4.53 -5.56 -3.30
N VAL A 17 -3.96 -4.39 -3.03
CA VAL A 17 -2.51 -4.17 -2.97
C VAL A 17 -1.96 -4.41 -1.58
N LEU A 18 -2.69 -4.01 -0.52
CA LEU A 18 -2.19 -3.95 0.85
C LEU A 18 -0.83 -3.23 0.93
N PRO A 19 -0.81 -1.91 0.65
CA PRO A 19 0.41 -1.11 0.76
C PRO A 19 0.94 -1.07 2.21
N PRO A 20 2.19 -0.63 2.44
CA PRO A 20 2.74 -0.51 3.80
C PRO A 20 1.97 0.45 4.71
N LYS A 21 1.42 1.53 4.15
CA LYS A 21 0.54 2.47 4.85
C LYS A 21 -0.90 2.13 4.49
N LEU A 22 -1.63 1.55 5.44
CA LEU A 22 -3.03 1.19 5.28
C LEU A 22 -3.95 2.29 5.82
N PRO A 23 -5.23 2.32 5.39
CA PRO A 23 -6.22 3.23 5.94
C PRO A 23 -6.38 3.00 7.44
N ARG A 24 -6.67 4.08 8.15
CA ARG A 24 -6.83 4.08 9.62
C ARG A 24 -8.28 4.17 10.08
N LYS A 25 -9.19 4.36 9.12
CA LYS A 25 -10.62 4.43 9.34
C LYS A 25 -11.25 3.26 8.64
N PHE A 26 -12.23 2.65 9.29
CA PHE A 26 -13.10 1.69 8.64
C PHE A 26 -13.82 2.37 7.46
N ASP A 27 -13.75 1.73 6.30
CA ASP A 27 -14.34 2.16 5.02
C ASP A 27 -15.80 1.71 4.87
N GLY A 28 -16.36 1.04 5.88
CA GLY A 28 -17.77 0.66 5.91
C GLY A 28 -18.10 -0.58 5.09
N ASN A 29 -19.37 -0.97 5.11
CA ASN A 29 -19.93 -1.91 4.15
C ASN A 29 -20.15 -1.18 2.82
N ASN A 30 -19.06 -0.99 2.07
CA ASN A 30 -19.07 -0.26 0.80
C ASN A 30 -19.56 -1.18 -0.34
N ALA A 31 -20.85 -1.07 -0.69
CA ALA A 31 -21.45 -1.83 -1.78
C ALA A 31 -20.75 -1.57 -3.14
N ALA A 32 -20.32 -0.33 -3.40
CA ALA A 32 -19.61 0.02 -4.62
C ALA A 32 -18.23 -0.67 -4.68
N LEU A 33 -17.54 -0.82 -3.54
CA LEU A 33 -16.31 -1.61 -3.45
C LEU A 33 -16.58 -3.08 -3.79
N THR A 34 -17.58 -3.70 -3.16
CA THR A 34 -17.97 -5.10 -3.40
C THR A 34 -18.29 -5.34 -4.88
N GLU A 35 -19.09 -4.47 -5.48
CA GLU A 35 -19.42 -4.50 -6.91
C GLU A 35 -18.16 -4.35 -7.76
N ASN A 36 -17.28 -3.38 -7.45
CA ASN A 36 -16.05 -3.15 -8.20
C ASN A 36 -15.11 -4.37 -8.15
N LEU A 37 -14.96 -5.01 -6.98
CA LEU A 37 -14.15 -6.22 -6.81
C LEU A 37 -14.65 -7.37 -7.69
N GLY A 38 -15.97 -7.62 -7.68
CA GLY A 38 -16.59 -8.67 -8.50
C GLY A 38 -16.48 -8.36 -10.00
N LYS A 39 -16.84 -7.14 -10.39
CA LYS A 39 -16.76 -6.66 -11.78
C LYS A 39 -15.34 -6.76 -12.34
N ARG A 40 -14.33 -6.34 -11.57
CA ARG A 40 -12.93 -6.36 -12.00
C ARG A 40 -12.41 -7.77 -12.21
N LEU A 41 -12.79 -8.71 -11.34
CA LEU A 41 -12.45 -10.12 -11.52
C LEU A 41 -13.10 -10.69 -12.78
N HIS A 42 -14.36 -10.36 -13.00
CA HIS A 42 -15.14 -10.75 -14.18
C HIS A 42 -14.52 -10.24 -15.49
N GLU A 43 -14.27 -8.92 -15.59
CA GLU A 43 -13.69 -8.29 -16.78
C GLU A 43 -12.29 -8.81 -17.12
N SER A 44 -11.54 -9.24 -16.09
CA SER A 44 -10.20 -9.81 -16.26
C SER A 44 -10.19 -11.15 -17.01
N LEU A 45 -11.31 -11.85 -17.09
CA LEU A 45 -11.44 -13.10 -17.85
C LEU A 45 -11.29 -12.89 -19.36
N ALA A 46 -11.64 -11.71 -19.88
CA ALA A 46 -11.65 -11.45 -21.32
C ALA A 46 -10.27 -11.67 -21.98
N ILE A 47 -9.18 -11.32 -21.29
CA ILE A 47 -7.80 -11.51 -21.78
C ILE A 47 -7.42 -12.99 -21.83
N LEU A 48 -7.96 -13.79 -20.90
CA LEU A 48 -7.57 -15.19 -20.72
C LEU A 48 -8.49 -16.17 -21.44
N ARG A 49 -9.67 -15.73 -21.89
CA ARG A 49 -10.74 -16.56 -22.47
C ARG A 49 -10.27 -17.49 -23.60
N PHE A 50 -9.31 -17.04 -24.41
CA PHE A 50 -8.81 -17.79 -25.56
C PHE A 50 -7.59 -18.67 -25.25
N VAL A 51 -7.18 -18.77 -23.98
CA VAL A 51 -6.02 -19.57 -23.58
C VAL A 51 -6.48 -20.97 -23.14
N GLY A 52 -5.96 -22.00 -23.80
CA GLY A 52 -6.32 -23.38 -23.49
C GLY A 52 -7.76 -23.68 -23.92
N ASN A 53 -8.53 -24.36 -23.06
CA ASN A 53 -9.92 -24.71 -23.35
C ASN A 53 -10.87 -23.55 -22.98
N PRO A 54 -11.56 -22.92 -23.96
CA PRO A 54 -12.49 -21.81 -23.68
C PRO A 54 -13.62 -22.19 -22.73
N ALA A 55 -14.06 -23.45 -22.72
CA ALA A 55 -15.13 -23.92 -21.83
C ALA A 55 -14.80 -23.72 -20.34
N ILE A 56 -13.52 -23.76 -19.97
CA ILE A 56 -13.07 -23.53 -18.58
C ILE A 56 -13.32 -22.08 -18.17
N TRP A 57 -12.96 -21.14 -19.04
CA TRP A 57 -13.15 -19.72 -18.80
C TRP A 57 -14.61 -19.33 -18.87
N ASP A 58 -15.38 -19.96 -19.76
CA ASP A 58 -16.82 -19.72 -19.90
C ASP A 58 -17.59 -20.24 -18.69
N ALA A 59 -17.22 -21.41 -18.15
CA ALA A 59 -17.78 -21.92 -16.90
C ALA A 59 -17.43 -21.02 -15.70
N LEU A 60 -16.20 -20.51 -15.64
CA LEU A 60 -15.80 -19.55 -14.60
C LEU A 60 -16.54 -18.21 -14.75
N ASP A 61 -16.72 -17.71 -15.98
CA ASP A 61 -17.49 -16.49 -16.29
C ASP A 61 -18.93 -16.64 -15.81
N ALA A 62 -19.59 -17.76 -16.13
CA ALA A 62 -20.94 -18.05 -15.67
C ALA A 62 -21.03 -18.13 -14.14
N SER A 63 -20.08 -18.82 -13.50
CA SER A 63 -20.01 -18.94 -12.04
C SER A 63 -19.79 -17.60 -11.33
N LEU A 64 -18.93 -16.74 -11.89
CA LEU A 64 -18.69 -15.40 -11.33
C LEU A 64 -19.88 -14.46 -11.55
N ARG A 65 -20.62 -14.58 -12.65
CA ARG A 65 -21.89 -13.85 -12.84
C ARG A 65 -22.92 -14.27 -11.81
N ALA A 66 -23.20 -15.57 -11.68
CA ALA A 66 -24.14 -16.08 -10.69
C ALA A 66 -23.75 -15.66 -9.26
N THR A 67 -22.45 -15.75 -8.93
CA THR A 67 -21.93 -15.26 -7.65
C THR A 67 -22.17 -13.76 -7.49
N ARG A 68 -21.87 -12.93 -8.49
CA ARG A 68 -22.10 -11.48 -8.40
C ARG A 68 -23.57 -11.16 -8.21
N ASP A 69 -24.44 -11.82 -8.96
CA ASP A 69 -25.87 -11.51 -9.01
C ASP A 69 -26.54 -11.81 -7.66
N VAL A 70 -26.12 -12.88 -6.95
CA VAL A 70 -26.64 -13.21 -5.61
C VAL A 70 -25.99 -12.39 -4.47
N ASN A 71 -24.80 -11.83 -4.68
CA ASN A 71 -24.07 -11.08 -3.63
C ASN A 71 -24.18 -9.55 -3.78
N GLN A 72 -25.27 -9.02 -4.35
CA GLN A 72 -25.52 -7.57 -4.48
C GLN A 72 -26.05 -6.93 -3.18
N GLY A 73 -25.48 -7.30 -2.04
CA GLY A 73 -25.93 -6.85 -0.72
C GLY A 73 -26.33 -8.03 0.17
N LEU A 74 -27.58 -8.04 0.62
CA LEU A 74 -28.17 -9.16 1.37
C LEU A 74 -28.51 -10.30 0.40
N LEU A 75 -28.52 -11.54 0.90
CA LEU A 75 -28.87 -12.70 0.10
C LEU A 75 -30.39 -12.78 -0.02
N ALA A 76 -30.97 -12.22 -1.07
CA ALA A 76 -32.41 -12.26 -1.29
C ALA A 76 -32.88 -13.69 -1.64
N GLY A 77 -34.01 -14.11 -1.08
CA GLY A 77 -34.53 -15.47 -1.29
C GLY A 77 -34.80 -15.82 -2.76
N ASP A 78 -35.30 -14.87 -3.55
CA ASP A 78 -35.55 -15.08 -5.00
C ASP A 78 -34.23 -15.30 -5.78
N ASP A 79 -33.22 -14.47 -5.54
CA ASP A 79 -31.90 -14.60 -6.18
C ASP A 79 -31.21 -15.91 -5.78
N LEU A 80 -31.37 -16.34 -4.52
CA LEU A 80 -30.87 -17.63 -4.04
C LEU A 80 -31.51 -18.80 -4.77
N ARG A 81 -32.85 -18.79 -4.92
CA ARG A 81 -33.59 -19.84 -5.64
C ARG A 81 -33.21 -19.91 -7.11
N ASP A 82 -33.03 -18.76 -7.76
CA ASP A 82 -32.55 -18.71 -9.14
C ASP A 82 -31.10 -19.21 -9.26
N GLY A 83 -30.25 -18.88 -8.29
CA GLY A 83 -28.90 -19.44 -8.18
C GLY A 83 -28.90 -20.96 -8.00
N PHE A 84 -29.75 -21.51 -7.12
CA PHE A 84 -29.87 -22.96 -6.90
C PHE A 84 -30.33 -23.69 -8.16
N ARG A 85 -31.31 -23.12 -8.86
CA ARG A 85 -31.77 -23.64 -10.14
C ARG A 85 -30.67 -23.66 -11.19
N ALA A 86 -29.89 -22.59 -11.28
CA ALA A 86 -28.76 -22.52 -12.19
C ALA A 86 -27.68 -23.58 -11.90
N VAL A 87 -27.44 -23.91 -10.62
CA VAL A 87 -26.54 -25.03 -10.22
C VAL A 87 -27.08 -26.40 -10.67
N ILE A 88 -28.40 -26.59 -10.69
CA ILE A 88 -29.01 -27.84 -11.15
C ILE A 88 -28.88 -27.97 -12.67
N GLU A 89 -29.24 -26.91 -13.38
CA GLU A 89 -29.34 -26.88 -14.85
C GLU A 89 -27.98 -26.85 -15.54
N SER A 90 -26.97 -26.27 -14.89
CA SER A 90 -25.65 -26.01 -15.49
C SER A 90 -24.51 -26.36 -14.53
N PRO A 91 -23.31 -26.72 -15.04
CA PRO A 91 -22.15 -27.02 -14.21
C PRO A 91 -21.47 -25.75 -13.67
N ILE A 92 -22.25 -24.82 -13.11
CA ILE A 92 -21.76 -23.60 -12.48
C ILE A 92 -21.42 -23.83 -11.01
N TRP A 93 -20.60 -22.94 -10.47
CA TRP A 93 -20.30 -22.86 -9.05
C TRP A 93 -20.92 -21.58 -8.50
N LEU A 94 -21.93 -21.73 -7.66
CA LEU A 94 -22.52 -20.61 -6.94
C LEU A 94 -21.72 -20.37 -5.66
N THR A 95 -21.25 -19.13 -5.45
CA THR A 95 -20.58 -18.75 -4.20
C THR A 95 -21.43 -17.73 -3.46
N LEU A 96 -21.68 -17.97 -2.18
CA LEU A 96 -22.44 -17.10 -1.29
C LEU A 96 -21.54 -16.53 -0.22
N HIS A 97 -21.62 -15.22 0.02
CA HIS A 97 -20.93 -14.54 1.11
C HIS A 97 -21.94 -14.18 2.21
N VAL A 98 -21.94 -14.96 3.29
CA VAL A 98 -22.82 -14.74 4.44
C VAL A 98 -22.10 -13.82 5.43
N ALA A 99 -22.06 -12.52 5.09
CA ALA A 99 -21.20 -11.54 5.75
C ALA A 99 -21.40 -11.46 7.27
N GLN A 100 -22.66 -11.48 7.74
CA GLN A 100 -22.99 -11.41 9.17
C GLN A 100 -22.51 -12.63 9.96
N GLN A 101 -22.28 -13.75 9.28
CA GLN A 101 -21.84 -15.00 9.89
C GLN A 101 -20.37 -15.29 9.62
N ASN A 102 -19.59 -14.32 9.10
CA ASN A 102 -18.18 -14.50 8.81
C ASN A 102 -17.87 -15.79 8.00
N ALA A 103 -18.75 -16.16 7.08
CA ALA A 103 -18.68 -17.41 6.35
C ALA A 103 -18.97 -17.24 4.86
N ALA A 104 -18.49 -18.19 4.08
CA ALA A 104 -18.85 -18.35 2.68
C ALA A 104 -19.20 -19.80 2.39
N LEU A 105 -20.09 -19.98 1.40
CA LEU A 105 -20.60 -21.28 0.96
C LEU A 105 -20.44 -21.38 -0.56
N LEU A 106 -19.74 -22.41 -1.04
CA LEU A 106 -19.67 -22.76 -2.46
C LEU A 106 -20.61 -23.93 -2.68
N ILE A 107 -21.44 -23.82 -3.71
CA ILE A 107 -22.43 -24.83 -4.09
C ILE A 107 -22.20 -25.16 -5.55
N HIS A 108 -21.91 -26.42 -5.84
CA HIS A 108 -21.67 -26.89 -7.19
C HIS A 108 -22.00 -28.37 -7.31
N ARG A 109 -22.19 -28.87 -8.53
CA ARG A 109 -22.34 -30.33 -8.72
C ARG A 109 -20.99 -31.04 -8.68
N ASP A 110 -21.02 -32.31 -8.32
CA ASP A 110 -19.88 -33.20 -8.50
C ASP A 110 -19.67 -33.55 -9.99
N ALA A 111 -18.59 -34.26 -10.30
CA ALA A 111 -18.27 -34.64 -11.67
C ALA A 111 -19.28 -35.63 -12.29
N SER A 112 -19.98 -36.42 -11.46
CA SER A 112 -21.02 -37.34 -11.93
C SER A 112 -22.32 -36.61 -12.28
N GLY A 113 -22.58 -35.47 -11.64
CA GLY A 113 -23.83 -34.73 -11.75
C GLY A 113 -24.95 -35.25 -10.85
N GLU A 114 -24.70 -36.32 -10.08
CA GLU A 114 -25.70 -36.95 -9.22
C GLU A 114 -25.77 -36.31 -7.83
N ASN A 115 -24.75 -35.53 -7.43
CA ASN A 115 -24.66 -34.91 -6.12
C ASN A 115 -24.35 -33.41 -6.23
N VAL A 116 -24.84 -32.66 -5.25
CA VAL A 116 -24.49 -31.26 -5.00
C VAL A 116 -23.53 -31.21 -3.82
N ILE A 117 -22.38 -30.58 -4.04
CA ILE A 117 -21.34 -30.37 -3.05
C ILE A 117 -21.50 -28.98 -2.47
N PHE A 118 -21.54 -28.93 -1.14
CA PHE A 118 -21.48 -27.73 -0.34
C PHE A 118 -20.10 -27.64 0.30
N GLU A 119 -19.38 -26.55 0.04
CA GLU A 119 -18.10 -26.26 0.67
C GLU A 119 -18.19 -24.99 1.50
N SER A 120 -17.84 -25.04 2.78
CA SER A 120 -17.88 -23.87 3.67
C SER A 120 -16.51 -23.47 4.21
N PHE A 121 -16.33 -22.17 4.42
CA PHE A 121 -15.12 -21.64 5.06
C PHE A 121 -15.34 -20.28 5.71
N GLN A 122 -14.47 -19.96 6.67
CA GLN A 122 -14.43 -18.66 7.35
C GLN A 122 -13.77 -17.58 6.47
N VAL A 123 -14.33 -16.37 6.43
CA VAL A 123 -13.85 -15.29 5.53
C VAL A 123 -12.94 -14.27 6.20
N SER A 124 -12.98 -14.15 7.53
CA SER A 124 -12.11 -13.29 8.34
C SER A 124 -11.66 -14.04 9.59
N ALA A 125 -10.36 -14.04 9.88
CA ALA A 125 -9.85 -14.64 11.10
C ALA A 125 -10.10 -13.74 12.32
N PRO A 126 -10.19 -14.29 13.53
CA PRO A 126 -10.25 -13.50 14.75
C PRO A 126 -9.08 -12.52 14.86
N VAL A 127 -9.32 -11.32 15.39
CA VAL A 127 -8.30 -10.25 15.51
C VAL A 127 -7.05 -10.76 16.23
N ARG A 128 -7.23 -11.55 17.30
CA ARG A 128 -6.12 -12.17 18.03
C ARG A 128 -5.21 -12.99 17.11
N ASP A 129 -5.80 -13.79 16.23
CA ASP A 129 -5.05 -14.70 15.38
C ASP A 129 -4.34 -13.91 14.26
N VAL A 130 -4.96 -12.84 13.75
CA VAL A 130 -4.31 -11.90 12.81
C VAL A 130 -3.10 -11.21 13.46
N LEU A 131 -3.25 -10.67 14.67
CA LEU A 131 -2.18 -9.99 15.40
C LEU A 131 -1.03 -10.93 15.81
N ASN A 132 -1.34 -12.20 16.07
CA ASN A 132 -0.34 -13.22 16.38
C ASN A 132 0.36 -13.79 15.13
N ALA A 133 -0.16 -13.55 13.92
CA ALA A 133 0.38 -14.12 12.72
C ALA A 133 1.70 -13.45 12.31
N ASN A 134 2.74 -14.26 12.05
CA ASN A 134 3.97 -13.77 11.43
C ASN A 134 3.73 -13.51 9.92
N HIS A 135 3.33 -12.28 9.60
CA HIS A 135 3.06 -11.71 8.27
C HIS A 135 1.81 -12.18 7.52
N ALA A 136 1.39 -13.44 7.67
CA ALA A 136 0.20 -13.98 7.02
C ALA A 136 -0.28 -15.26 7.69
N LEU A 137 -1.60 -15.48 7.67
CA LEU A 137 -2.25 -16.70 8.13
C LEU A 137 -2.14 -17.79 7.06
N ALA A 138 -1.81 -19.01 7.45
CA ALA A 138 -1.90 -20.17 6.57
C ALA A 138 -3.29 -20.79 6.76
N CYS A 139 -4.12 -20.74 5.71
CA CYS A 139 -5.50 -21.21 5.75
C CYS A 139 -5.73 -22.20 4.61
N ASP A 140 -6.42 -23.30 4.92
CA ASP A 140 -6.88 -24.29 3.95
C ASP A 140 -8.34 -24.05 3.61
N PHE A 141 -8.66 -24.12 2.32
CA PHE A 141 -10.01 -23.86 1.81
C PHE A 141 -10.48 -25.00 0.89
N PRO A 142 -11.69 -25.54 1.07
CA PRO A 142 -12.64 -25.18 2.13
C PRO A 142 -12.26 -25.77 3.50
N GLY A 143 -12.93 -25.29 4.54
CA GLY A 143 -12.80 -25.84 5.90
C GLY A 143 -13.63 -27.11 6.11
N ARG A 144 -14.82 -27.17 5.50
CA ARG A 144 -15.72 -28.34 5.55
C ARG A 144 -16.40 -28.53 4.20
N ALA A 145 -16.69 -29.78 3.85
CA ALA A 145 -17.41 -30.12 2.63
C ALA A 145 -18.40 -31.27 2.85
N VAL A 146 -19.56 -31.15 2.22
CA VAL A 146 -20.68 -32.08 2.35
C VAL A 146 -21.25 -32.34 0.97
N GLU A 147 -21.56 -33.59 0.66
CA GLU A 147 -22.29 -33.94 -0.56
C GLU A 147 -23.74 -34.31 -0.21
N VAL A 148 -24.67 -33.77 -0.97
CA VAL A 148 -26.11 -34.01 -0.86
C VAL A 148 -26.61 -34.54 -2.20
N PRO A 149 -27.38 -35.65 -2.23
CA PRO A 149 -27.97 -36.16 -3.47
C PRO A 149 -28.77 -35.09 -4.23
N LEU A 150 -28.61 -35.02 -5.55
CA LEU A 150 -29.25 -34.00 -6.38
C LEU A 150 -30.78 -33.99 -6.23
N HIS A 151 -31.40 -35.16 -6.11
CA HIS A 151 -32.86 -35.26 -5.94
C HIS A 151 -33.36 -34.63 -4.63
N ILE A 152 -32.54 -34.62 -3.57
CA ILE A 152 -32.86 -33.93 -2.31
C ILE A 152 -32.67 -32.43 -2.49
N PHE A 153 -31.57 -32.01 -3.13
CA PHE A 153 -31.33 -30.59 -3.40
C PHE A 153 -32.37 -29.97 -4.36
N ASN A 154 -32.92 -30.77 -5.28
CA ASN A 154 -33.94 -30.36 -6.23
C ASN A 154 -35.36 -30.36 -5.65
N ASP A 155 -35.53 -30.79 -4.39
CA ASP A 155 -36.80 -30.67 -3.70
C ASP A 155 -37.12 -29.19 -3.43
N ALA A 156 -38.33 -28.76 -3.79
CA ALA A 156 -38.73 -27.36 -3.68
C ALA A 156 -38.78 -26.88 -2.23
N SER A 157 -39.23 -27.73 -1.30
CA SER A 157 -39.29 -27.40 0.13
C SER A 157 -37.88 -27.29 0.71
N PHE A 158 -36.96 -28.17 0.30
CA PHE A 158 -35.55 -28.05 0.69
C PHE A 158 -34.95 -26.72 0.25
N GLN A 159 -35.14 -26.32 -1.02
CA GLN A 159 -34.61 -25.06 -1.55
C GLN A 159 -35.23 -23.84 -0.88
N GLU A 160 -36.53 -23.86 -0.60
CA GLU A 160 -37.23 -22.79 0.11
C GLU A 160 -36.66 -22.61 1.52
N ASN A 161 -36.57 -23.70 2.30
CA ASN A 161 -36.00 -23.65 3.65
C ASN A 161 -34.53 -23.22 3.66
N LEU A 162 -33.73 -23.67 2.70
CA LEU A 162 -32.33 -23.27 2.58
C LEU A 162 -32.19 -21.80 2.19
N ALA A 163 -33.00 -21.31 1.25
CA ALA A 163 -33.01 -19.92 0.85
C ALA A 163 -33.41 -19.01 2.02
N ASP A 164 -34.50 -19.33 2.72
CA ASP A 164 -34.97 -18.57 3.88
C ASP A 164 -33.93 -18.56 5.00
N PHE A 165 -33.29 -19.69 5.27
CA PHE A 165 -32.22 -19.78 6.26
C PHE A 165 -31.03 -18.87 5.90
N LEU A 166 -30.58 -18.87 4.65
CA LEU A 166 -29.45 -18.08 4.19
C LEU A 166 -29.78 -16.59 4.13
N GLU A 167 -31.01 -16.24 3.73
CA GLU A 167 -31.51 -14.86 3.72
C GLU A 167 -31.54 -14.29 5.14
N GLN A 168 -32.13 -15.00 6.10
CA GLN A 168 -32.13 -14.63 7.51
C GLN A 168 -30.70 -14.53 8.06
N SER A 169 -29.87 -15.53 7.78
CA SER A 169 -28.46 -15.54 8.21
C SER A 169 -27.64 -14.40 7.62
N SER A 170 -28.02 -13.87 6.46
CA SER A 170 -27.37 -12.72 5.83
C SER A 170 -27.81 -11.38 6.43
N THR A 171 -28.99 -11.33 7.05
CA THR A 171 -29.62 -10.11 7.58
C THR A 171 -29.38 -9.95 9.08
N GLU A 172 -29.48 -11.05 9.84
CA GLU A 172 -29.49 -11.03 11.30
C GLU A 172 -28.10 -11.26 11.88
N ALA A 173 -27.75 -10.45 12.88
CA ALA A 173 -26.61 -10.71 13.76
C ALA A 173 -27.11 -11.44 15.00
N PHE A 174 -26.57 -12.64 15.26
CA PHE A 174 -26.95 -13.45 16.41
C PHE A 174 -25.95 -13.26 17.54
N ASP A 175 -26.43 -12.81 18.71
CA ASP A 175 -25.60 -12.59 19.90
C ASP A 175 -24.78 -13.83 20.32
N GLN A 176 -25.29 -15.04 20.08
CA GLN A 176 -24.59 -16.30 20.39
C GLN A 176 -23.33 -16.49 19.54
N PHE A 177 -23.31 -15.95 18.32
CA PHE A 177 -22.18 -16.03 17.40
C PHE A 177 -21.35 -14.73 17.37
N ALA A 178 -21.76 -13.71 18.11
CA ALA A 178 -21.00 -12.48 18.26
C ALA A 178 -19.67 -12.73 18.99
N ALA A 179 -18.61 -12.04 18.58
CA ALA A 179 -17.34 -12.08 19.28
C ALA A 179 -17.49 -11.54 20.72
N ARG A 180 -16.72 -12.11 21.66
CA ARG A 180 -16.82 -11.78 23.09
C ARG A 180 -15.45 -11.39 23.64
N ALA A 181 -15.43 -10.36 24.49
CA ALA A 181 -14.27 -9.97 25.27
C ALA A 181 -14.61 -9.94 26.76
N SER A 182 -13.61 -10.22 27.62
CA SER A 182 -13.77 -10.06 29.06
C SER A 182 -13.41 -8.63 29.47
N LYS A 183 -14.37 -7.89 30.03
CA LYS A 183 -14.17 -6.54 30.58
C LYS A 183 -14.60 -6.58 32.05
N GLY A 184 -13.65 -6.37 32.96
CA GLY A 184 -13.92 -6.41 34.40
C GLY A 184 -14.42 -7.77 34.92
N GLY A 185 -14.12 -8.87 34.23
CA GLY A 185 -14.60 -10.22 34.56
C GLY A 185 -15.94 -10.60 33.90
N GLU A 186 -16.63 -9.66 33.27
CA GLU A 186 -17.88 -9.90 32.54
C GLU A 186 -17.63 -10.11 31.05
N SER A 187 -18.44 -10.97 30.42
CA SER A 187 -18.37 -11.26 28.98
C SER A 187 -19.26 -10.30 28.20
N VAL A 188 -18.64 -9.40 27.43
CA VAL A 188 -19.34 -8.38 26.65
C VAL A 188 -19.10 -8.63 25.16
N VAL A 189 -20.08 -8.28 24.32
CA VAL A 189 -19.93 -8.32 22.86
C VAL A 189 -18.77 -7.40 22.45
N GLU A 190 -17.83 -7.95 21.69
CA GLU A 190 -16.68 -7.23 21.16
C GLU A 190 -16.91 -6.90 19.69
N THR A 191 -17.43 -5.71 19.44
CA THR A 191 -17.81 -5.24 18.10
C THR A 191 -16.62 -5.02 17.16
N ARG A 192 -15.39 -5.02 17.69
CA ARG A 192 -14.16 -4.85 16.89
C ARG A 192 -13.63 -6.14 16.28
N ASP A 193 -14.15 -7.29 16.70
CA ASP A 193 -13.73 -8.59 16.21
C ASP A 193 -14.80 -9.22 15.30
N CYS A 194 -14.42 -10.22 14.50
CA CYS A 194 -15.33 -10.86 13.57
C CYS A 194 -16.22 -11.91 14.27
N PRO A 195 -17.48 -12.10 13.82
CA PRO A 195 -18.36 -13.15 14.30
C PRO A 195 -17.76 -14.56 14.15
N ASN A 196 -18.22 -15.49 15.00
CA ASN A 196 -17.91 -16.91 14.89
C ASN A 196 -18.71 -17.53 13.72
N PRO A 197 -18.06 -18.24 12.79
CA PRO A 197 -18.74 -18.82 11.62
C PRO A 197 -19.56 -20.08 11.89
N ALA A 198 -19.71 -20.50 13.15
CA ALA A 198 -20.38 -21.74 13.54
C ALA A 198 -21.82 -21.89 13.02
N LEU A 199 -22.57 -20.80 12.80
CA LEU A 199 -23.93 -20.91 12.22
C LEU A 199 -23.91 -21.58 10.84
N VAL A 200 -22.96 -21.19 9.99
CA VAL A 200 -22.80 -21.78 8.65
C VAL A 200 -21.91 -23.01 8.71
N ASN A 201 -20.69 -22.89 9.26
CA ASN A 201 -19.67 -23.94 9.19
C ASN A 201 -20.00 -25.17 10.05
N ASP A 202 -20.68 -24.99 11.18
CA ASP A 202 -20.97 -26.08 12.11
C ASP A 202 -22.43 -26.51 12.02
N MET A 203 -23.39 -25.59 12.18
CA MET A 203 -24.82 -25.92 12.23
C MET A 203 -25.38 -26.28 10.86
N LEU A 204 -25.34 -25.37 9.87
CA LEU A 204 -25.86 -25.65 8.53
C LEU A 204 -25.18 -26.88 7.91
N MET A 205 -23.84 -26.96 7.96
CA MET A 205 -23.14 -28.11 7.40
C MET A 205 -23.49 -29.43 8.10
N SER A 206 -23.74 -29.44 9.42
CA SER A 206 -24.19 -30.66 10.11
C SER A 206 -25.61 -31.08 9.70
N LEU A 207 -26.51 -30.11 9.44
CA LEU A 207 -27.84 -30.39 8.90
C LEU A 207 -27.76 -30.99 7.50
N LEU A 208 -26.90 -30.43 6.64
CA LEU A 208 -26.64 -30.95 5.29
C LEU A 208 -26.04 -32.37 5.34
N GLU A 209 -25.14 -32.65 6.29
CA GLU A 209 -24.58 -33.99 6.48
C GLU A 209 -25.65 -35.02 6.86
N GLY A 210 -26.66 -34.62 7.64
CA GLY A 210 -27.79 -35.49 7.98
C GLY A 210 -28.65 -35.88 6.77
N LEU A 211 -28.66 -35.05 5.72
CA LEU A 211 -29.38 -35.29 4.46
C LEU A 211 -28.50 -35.94 3.38
N GLY A 212 -27.19 -36.00 3.60
CA GLY A 212 -26.21 -36.48 2.66
C GLY A 212 -25.09 -37.23 3.37
N LYS A 213 -23.85 -36.80 3.15
CA LYS A 213 -22.69 -37.30 3.88
C LYS A 213 -21.51 -36.31 3.81
N PRO A 214 -20.60 -36.32 4.80
CA PRO A 214 -19.36 -35.57 4.69
C PRO A 214 -18.55 -36.08 3.49
N THR A 215 -17.92 -35.16 2.76
CA THR A 215 -17.12 -35.49 1.59
C THR A 215 -15.77 -34.81 1.62
N THR A 216 -14.80 -35.40 0.92
CA THR A 216 -13.46 -34.81 0.78
C THR A 216 -13.32 -34.20 -0.59
N VAL A 217 -13.14 -32.89 -0.63
CA VAL A 217 -12.85 -32.15 -1.86
C VAL A 217 -11.38 -31.76 -1.90
N ARG A 218 -10.88 -31.46 -3.10
CA ARG A 218 -9.54 -30.84 -3.24
C ARG A 218 -9.49 -29.59 -2.36
N GLN A 219 -8.40 -29.37 -1.64
CA GLN A 219 -8.22 -28.14 -0.84
C GLN A 219 -7.17 -27.24 -1.48
N ILE A 220 -7.35 -25.93 -1.35
CA ILE A 220 -6.32 -24.95 -1.68
C ILE A 220 -5.78 -24.34 -0.41
N ARG A 221 -4.46 -24.42 -0.23
CA ARG A 221 -3.75 -23.72 0.84
C ARG A 221 -3.41 -22.30 0.38
N LYS A 222 -3.88 -21.30 1.11
CA LYS A 222 -3.56 -19.89 0.85
C LYS A 222 -2.89 -19.25 2.06
N ARG A 223 -1.90 -18.39 1.76
CA ARG A 223 -1.37 -17.43 2.74
C ARG A 223 -2.24 -16.18 2.69
N VAL A 224 -3.13 -16.05 3.66
CA VAL A 224 -4.05 -14.91 3.79
C VAL A 224 -3.31 -13.80 4.54
N ARG A 225 -2.99 -12.73 3.81
CA ARG A 225 -2.56 -11.49 4.44
C ARG A 225 -3.78 -10.67 4.77
N ASP A 226 -3.95 -10.44 6.06
CA ASP A 226 -4.95 -9.61 6.71
C ASP A 226 -4.21 -8.75 7.73
N ASP A 227 -4.70 -7.53 7.95
CA ASP A 227 -4.10 -6.53 8.83
C ASP A 227 -5.25 -5.84 9.57
N VAL A 228 -5.09 -5.61 10.88
CA VAL A 228 -6.08 -4.94 11.72
C VAL A 228 -5.52 -3.58 12.10
N VAL A 229 -6.05 -2.51 11.50
CA VAL A 229 -5.56 -1.15 11.72
C VAL A 229 -6.61 -0.35 12.47
N LEU A 230 -6.34 -0.07 13.74
CA LEU A 230 -7.20 0.75 14.60
C LEU A 230 -6.49 2.05 14.95
N ASP A 231 -7.16 3.17 14.73
CA ASP A 231 -6.72 4.50 15.18
C ASP A 231 -7.88 5.16 15.95
N SER A 232 -8.39 6.30 15.48
CA SER A 232 -9.50 7.03 16.10
C SER A 232 -10.90 6.49 15.78
N SER A 233 -11.01 5.43 14.98
CA SER A 233 -12.29 4.79 14.65
C SER A 233 -12.71 3.76 15.70
N GLU A 234 -14.01 3.53 15.86
CA GLU A 234 -14.53 2.49 16.76
C GLU A 234 -14.28 1.07 16.23
N VAL A 235 -14.28 0.92 14.90
CA VAL A 235 -14.10 -0.33 14.16
C VAL A 235 -12.75 -0.27 13.42
N PRO A 236 -11.90 -1.32 13.49
CA PRO A 236 -10.64 -1.32 12.77
C PRO A 236 -10.86 -1.41 11.26
N TRP A 237 -9.98 -0.78 10.48
CA TRP A 237 -9.87 -1.09 9.07
C TRP A 237 -9.32 -2.52 8.91
N ARG A 238 -9.97 -3.29 8.03
CA ARG A 238 -9.56 -4.65 7.67
C ARG A 238 -9.71 -4.85 6.18
N ARG A 239 -8.99 -5.84 5.65
CA ARG A 239 -9.12 -6.21 4.25
C ARG A 239 -10.53 -6.77 3.97
N SER A 240 -11.15 -6.38 2.85
CA SER A 240 -12.44 -6.90 2.40
C SER A 240 -12.51 -8.43 2.47
N PRO A 241 -13.42 -9.01 3.27
CA PRO A 241 -13.64 -10.45 3.35
C PRO A 241 -14.18 -11.01 2.04
N TYR A 242 -15.02 -10.24 1.33
CA TYR A 242 -15.54 -10.62 0.03
C TYR A 242 -14.43 -10.81 -1.01
N TRP A 243 -13.34 -10.04 -0.94
CA TRP A 243 -12.17 -10.28 -1.79
C TRP A 243 -11.47 -11.61 -1.49
N LEU A 244 -11.54 -12.14 -0.26
CA LEU A 244 -11.10 -13.51 0.01
C LEU A 244 -12.05 -14.52 -0.63
N VAL A 245 -13.37 -14.32 -0.51
CA VAL A 245 -14.40 -15.18 -1.11
C VAL A 245 -14.17 -15.32 -2.61
N LEU A 246 -14.10 -14.21 -3.35
CA LEU A 246 -13.84 -14.21 -4.80
C LEU A 246 -12.55 -14.94 -5.18
N ARG A 247 -11.47 -14.72 -4.40
CA ARG A 247 -10.18 -15.37 -4.62
C ARG A 247 -10.20 -16.86 -4.32
N VAL A 248 -11.00 -17.31 -3.36
CA VAL A 248 -11.15 -18.74 -3.04
C VAL A 248 -12.02 -19.38 -4.11
N ALA A 249 -13.18 -18.82 -4.43
CA ALA A 249 -14.10 -19.30 -5.46
C ALA A 249 -13.40 -19.50 -6.82
N ALA A 250 -12.74 -18.46 -7.35
CA ALA A 250 -12.03 -18.56 -8.63
C ALA A 250 -10.88 -19.58 -8.58
N GLY A 251 -10.17 -19.66 -7.45
CA GLY A 251 -9.08 -20.62 -7.27
C GLY A 251 -9.57 -22.08 -7.20
N ARG A 252 -10.64 -22.33 -6.43
CA ARG A 252 -11.29 -23.64 -6.30
C ARG A 252 -11.84 -24.10 -7.63
N HIS A 253 -12.62 -23.25 -8.30
CA HIS A 253 -13.19 -23.54 -9.61
C HIS A 253 -12.10 -23.91 -10.62
N LEU A 254 -11.06 -23.07 -10.77
CA LEU A 254 -9.97 -23.36 -11.70
C LEU A 254 -9.21 -24.63 -11.32
N THR A 255 -8.91 -24.89 -10.04
CA THR A 255 -8.20 -26.12 -9.65
C THR A 255 -9.04 -27.40 -9.86
N ASN A 256 -10.37 -27.32 -9.84
CA ASN A 256 -11.24 -28.47 -10.10
C ASN A 256 -11.51 -28.70 -11.60
N MET A 257 -11.42 -27.67 -12.43
CA MET A 257 -11.62 -27.80 -13.89
C MET A 257 -10.45 -28.45 -14.64
N PHE A 258 -9.32 -28.67 -13.97
CA PHE A 258 -8.15 -29.34 -14.55
C PHE A 258 -7.87 -30.65 -13.81
N GLU A 259 -7.45 -31.68 -14.55
CA GLU A 259 -6.98 -32.94 -13.97
C GLU A 259 -5.78 -32.71 -13.05
N ASP A 260 -4.75 -32.00 -13.56
CA ASP A 260 -3.60 -31.53 -12.78
C ASP A 260 -3.91 -30.16 -12.15
N GLU A 261 -3.97 -30.14 -10.82
CA GLU A 261 -4.23 -28.94 -10.01
C GLU A 261 -3.24 -27.80 -10.27
N ARG A 262 -2.02 -28.12 -10.74
CA ARG A 262 -1.00 -27.12 -11.06
C ARG A 262 -1.42 -26.25 -12.23
N ASN A 263 -2.12 -26.80 -13.22
CA ASN A 263 -2.63 -26.05 -14.36
C ASN A 263 -3.64 -24.99 -13.90
N GLY A 264 -4.64 -25.40 -13.11
CA GLY A 264 -5.64 -24.49 -12.52
C GLY A 264 -5.01 -23.41 -11.63
N ARG A 265 -3.99 -23.78 -10.84
CA ARG A 265 -3.25 -22.82 -10.01
C ARG A 265 -2.52 -21.76 -10.85
N VAL A 266 -1.94 -22.14 -11.98
CA VAL A 266 -1.26 -21.19 -12.88
C VAL A 266 -2.28 -20.24 -13.52
N CYS A 267 -3.37 -20.77 -14.06
CA CYS A 267 -4.48 -19.96 -14.60
C CYS A 267 -4.99 -18.95 -13.57
N TYR A 268 -5.21 -19.37 -12.32
CA TYR A 268 -5.63 -18.49 -11.24
C TYR A 268 -4.61 -17.37 -10.96
N LYS A 269 -3.31 -17.68 -10.94
CA LYS A 269 -2.28 -16.67 -10.70
C LYS A 269 -2.21 -15.63 -11.82
N PHE A 270 -2.35 -16.05 -13.07
CA PHE A 270 -2.43 -15.13 -14.21
C PHE A 270 -3.68 -14.25 -14.13
N LEU A 271 -4.84 -14.82 -13.79
CA LEU A 271 -6.08 -14.06 -13.56
C LEU A 271 -5.87 -12.95 -12.53
N ILE A 272 -5.22 -13.26 -11.39
CA ILE A 272 -4.90 -12.23 -10.38
C ILE A 272 -3.90 -11.18 -10.90
N CYS A 273 -2.95 -11.55 -11.76
CA CYS A 273 -2.04 -10.57 -12.38
C CYS A 273 -2.79 -9.64 -13.34
N VAL A 274 -3.73 -10.18 -14.12
CA VAL A 274 -4.59 -9.38 -15.02
C VAL A 274 -5.46 -8.40 -14.22
N VAL A 275 -6.08 -8.86 -13.13
CA VAL A 275 -6.84 -7.99 -12.18
C VAL A 275 -5.98 -6.83 -11.69
N LEU A 276 -4.74 -7.11 -11.28
CA LEU A 276 -3.81 -6.07 -10.81
C LEU A 276 -3.34 -5.15 -11.94
N GLY A 277 -3.19 -5.67 -13.17
CA GLY A 277 -2.84 -4.87 -14.34
C GLY A 277 -3.95 -3.88 -14.72
N TYR A 278 -5.22 -4.30 -14.68
CA TYR A 278 -6.34 -3.39 -14.92
C TYR A 278 -6.41 -2.29 -13.85
N LEU A 279 -6.24 -2.65 -12.57
CA LEU A 279 -6.15 -1.66 -11.50
C LEU A 279 -4.97 -0.69 -11.73
N LEU A 280 -3.81 -1.20 -12.14
CA LEU A 280 -2.62 -0.36 -12.37
C LEU A 280 -2.88 0.67 -13.46
N ARG A 281 -3.56 0.29 -14.54
CA ARG A 281 -3.95 1.21 -15.61
C ARG A 281 -4.88 2.32 -15.11
N GLU A 282 -5.77 2.03 -14.17
CA GLU A 282 -6.67 3.03 -13.57
C GLU A 282 -5.94 3.96 -12.58
N CYS A 283 -4.90 3.46 -11.90
CA CYS A 283 -4.10 4.28 -10.99
C CYS A 283 -3.32 5.39 -11.71
N VAL A 284 -2.92 5.18 -12.97
CA VAL A 284 -2.18 6.16 -13.78
C VAL A 284 -3.00 7.45 -13.92
N GLY A 285 -2.44 8.55 -13.43
CA GLY A 285 -3.11 9.87 -13.40
C GLY A 285 -4.25 10.03 -12.38
N SER A 286 -4.64 8.97 -11.66
CA SER A 286 -5.74 9.00 -10.68
C SER A 286 -5.29 8.95 -9.23
N LEU A 287 -4.21 8.22 -8.93
CA LEU A 287 -3.63 8.08 -7.59
C LEU A 287 -2.23 8.71 -7.53
N ASP A 288 -1.72 8.88 -6.31
CA ASP A 288 -0.34 9.35 -6.09
C ASP A 288 0.68 8.43 -6.79
N PRO A 289 1.74 8.98 -7.42
CA PRO A 289 2.81 8.20 -8.04
C PRO A 289 3.40 7.11 -7.15
N GLU A 290 3.54 7.34 -5.84
CA GLU A 290 4.05 6.34 -4.90
C GLU A 290 3.15 5.08 -4.90
N MET A 291 1.83 5.27 -4.86
CA MET A 291 0.86 4.16 -4.87
C MET A 291 0.93 3.38 -6.18
N THR A 292 0.97 4.10 -7.31
CA THR A 292 1.08 3.50 -8.64
C THR A 292 2.36 2.67 -8.77
N LEU A 293 3.50 3.19 -8.31
CA LEU A 293 4.79 2.47 -8.29
C LEU A 293 4.76 1.25 -7.37
N ILE A 294 4.10 1.32 -6.22
CA ILE A 294 3.93 0.16 -5.31
C ILE A 294 3.18 -0.98 -6.01
N LEU A 295 2.09 -0.66 -6.71
CA LEU A 295 1.33 -1.64 -7.47
C LEU A 295 2.11 -2.19 -8.67
N GLN A 296 2.78 -1.32 -9.44
CA GLN A 296 3.65 -1.74 -10.53
C GLN A 296 4.71 -2.74 -10.04
N ALA A 297 5.42 -2.40 -8.95
CA ALA A 297 6.43 -3.29 -8.38
C ALA A 297 5.83 -4.60 -7.88
N LYS A 298 4.61 -4.59 -7.32
CA LYS A 298 3.88 -5.80 -6.90
C LYS A 298 3.54 -6.70 -8.09
N LEU A 299 3.06 -6.12 -9.20
CA LEU A 299 2.73 -6.83 -10.42
C LEU A 299 3.98 -7.42 -11.06
N CYS A 300 5.02 -6.61 -11.31
CA CYS A 300 6.27 -7.07 -11.92
C CYS A 300 6.92 -8.19 -11.10
N ARG A 301 6.94 -8.09 -9.76
CA ARG A 301 7.43 -9.19 -8.90
C ARG A 301 6.61 -10.48 -9.03
N ARG A 302 5.30 -10.40 -9.26
CA ARG A 302 4.46 -11.58 -9.48
C ARG A 302 4.74 -12.21 -10.83
N LEU A 303 4.87 -11.40 -11.89
CA LEU A 303 5.22 -11.86 -13.23
C LEU A 303 6.59 -12.53 -13.26
N ALA A 304 7.61 -11.91 -12.63
CA ALA A 304 8.95 -12.50 -12.52
C ALA A 304 8.94 -13.85 -11.77
N LYS A 305 8.10 -13.99 -10.73
CA LYS A 305 7.92 -15.28 -10.04
C LYS A 305 7.29 -16.33 -10.95
N LEU A 306 6.28 -15.96 -11.74
CA LEU A 306 5.66 -16.86 -12.72
C LEU A 306 6.65 -17.28 -13.81
N GLU A 307 7.51 -16.37 -14.26
CA GLU A 307 8.54 -16.66 -15.26
C GLU A 307 9.61 -17.60 -14.68
N SER A 308 10.00 -17.41 -13.42
CA SER A 308 10.89 -18.32 -12.71
C SER A 308 10.25 -19.71 -12.53
N GLU A 309 8.95 -19.78 -12.22
CA GLU A 309 8.22 -21.06 -12.12
C GLU A 309 8.14 -21.76 -13.49
N GLN A 310 7.93 -21.01 -14.57
CA GLN A 310 7.95 -21.54 -15.94
C GLN A 310 9.31 -22.17 -16.28
N LYS A 311 10.42 -21.46 -16.03
CA LYS A 311 11.78 -21.94 -16.31
C LYS A 311 12.13 -23.21 -15.53
N ALA A 312 11.55 -23.39 -14.35
CA ALA A 312 11.75 -24.56 -13.50
C ALA A 312 10.85 -25.76 -13.88
N THR A 313 9.90 -25.56 -14.79
CA THR A 313 8.88 -26.54 -15.14
C THR A 313 9.12 -27.09 -16.55
N SER A 314 8.73 -28.35 -16.80
CA SER A 314 8.79 -29.00 -18.11
C SER A 314 7.44 -29.59 -18.51
N GLY A 315 7.30 -29.98 -19.78
CA GLY A 315 6.09 -30.61 -20.33
C GLY A 315 4.92 -29.65 -20.52
N THR A 316 3.70 -30.20 -20.44
CA THR A 316 2.43 -29.50 -20.72
C THR A 316 2.21 -28.26 -19.84
N LEU A 317 2.67 -28.29 -18.58
CA LEU A 317 2.57 -27.15 -17.68
C LEU A 317 3.45 -25.97 -18.16
N CYS A 318 4.62 -26.24 -18.74
CA CYS A 318 5.49 -25.22 -19.32
C CYS A 318 4.89 -24.59 -20.59
N GLU A 319 4.24 -25.39 -21.43
CA GLU A 319 3.48 -24.91 -22.59
C GLU A 319 2.33 -23.99 -22.17
N LEU A 320 1.57 -24.38 -21.14
CA LEU A 320 0.50 -23.55 -20.58
C LEU A 320 1.03 -22.19 -20.07
N TYR A 321 2.16 -22.18 -19.36
CA TYR A 321 2.84 -20.93 -18.99
C TYR A 321 3.16 -20.08 -20.24
N GLY A 322 3.71 -20.71 -21.29
CA GLY A 322 4.04 -20.03 -22.55
C GLY A 322 2.83 -19.40 -23.21
N SER A 323 1.71 -20.13 -23.31
CA SER A 323 0.45 -19.62 -23.86
C SER A 323 -0.11 -18.47 -23.02
N LEU A 324 -0.11 -18.58 -21.69
CA LEU A 324 -0.61 -17.53 -20.79
C LEU A 324 0.25 -16.26 -20.86
N PHE A 325 1.58 -16.41 -20.89
CA PHE A 325 2.47 -15.26 -21.10
C PHE A 325 2.26 -14.63 -22.47
N SER A 326 2.17 -15.42 -23.53
CA SER A 326 1.91 -14.91 -24.88
C SER A 326 0.60 -14.10 -24.95
N ALA A 327 -0.48 -14.63 -24.38
CA ALA A 327 -1.79 -13.97 -24.38
C ALA A 327 -1.82 -12.67 -23.55
N THR A 328 -1.02 -12.60 -22.48
CA THR A 328 -1.03 -11.45 -21.56
C THR A 328 0.11 -10.45 -21.78
N LYS A 329 1.10 -10.79 -22.63
CA LYS A 329 2.32 -10.02 -22.85
C LYS A 329 2.03 -8.57 -23.24
N THR A 330 1.33 -8.36 -24.35
CA THR A 330 1.03 -7.02 -24.88
C THR A 330 0.28 -6.16 -23.85
N PHE A 331 -0.63 -6.78 -23.10
CA PHE A 331 -1.38 -6.08 -22.05
C PHE A 331 -0.46 -5.60 -20.91
N PHE A 332 0.44 -6.45 -20.42
CA PHE A 332 1.35 -6.07 -19.35
C PHE A 332 2.41 -5.07 -19.81
N GLU A 333 3.03 -5.27 -20.98
CA GLU A 333 4.00 -4.33 -21.55
C GLU A 333 3.37 -2.95 -21.72
N PHE A 334 2.22 -2.86 -22.37
CA PHE A 334 1.50 -1.59 -22.53
C PHE A 334 1.18 -0.91 -21.19
N THR A 335 0.73 -1.69 -20.20
CA THR A 335 0.37 -1.15 -18.88
C THR A 335 1.59 -0.62 -18.13
N ILE A 336 2.70 -1.36 -18.15
CA ILE A 336 3.95 -0.98 -17.49
C ILE A 336 4.55 0.27 -18.17
N ASP A 337 4.61 0.29 -19.50
CA ASP A 337 5.13 1.42 -20.27
C ASP A 337 4.29 2.70 -20.07
N ALA A 338 2.97 2.55 -19.89
CA ALA A 338 2.10 3.68 -19.58
C ALA A 338 2.42 4.29 -18.21
N VAL A 339 2.67 3.45 -17.20
CA VAL A 339 3.05 3.91 -15.85
C VAL A 339 4.41 4.59 -15.87
N GLU A 340 5.41 4.01 -16.53
CA GLU A 340 6.76 4.58 -16.59
C GLU A 340 6.75 5.97 -17.25
N ARG A 341 5.98 6.14 -18.33
CA ARG A 341 5.82 7.44 -18.99
C ARG A 341 5.12 8.46 -18.10
N ASP A 342 4.02 8.10 -17.46
CA ASP A 342 3.24 9.04 -16.64
C ASP A 342 4.00 9.45 -15.37
N VAL A 343 4.51 8.48 -14.61
CA VAL A 343 5.29 8.76 -13.40
C VAL A 343 6.56 9.55 -13.75
N GLY A 344 7.23 9.22 -14.86
CA GLY A 344 8.35 10.00 -15.38
C GLY A 344 7.99 11.45 -15.67
N ALA A 345 6.86 11.69 -16.34
CA ALA A 345 6.37 13.04 -16.62
C ALA A 345 6.02 13.82 -15.35
N GLN A 346 5.34 13.18 -14.38
CA GLN A 346 5.03 13.78 -13.09
C GLN A 346 6.30 14.13 -12.30
N TRP A 347 7.30 13.26 -12.35
CA TRP A 347 8.60 13.48 -11.71
C TRP A 347 9.36 14.66 -12.31
N GLU A 348 9.44 14.77 -13.64
CA GLU A 348 10.07 15.91 -14.31
C GLU A 348 9.33 17.23 -14.05
N LYS A 349 7.99 17.20 -13.99
CA LYS A 349 7.18 18.34 -13.57
C LYS A 349 7.50 18.77 -12.14
N HIS A 350 7.61 17.80 -11.22
CA HIS A 350 7.98 18.07 -9.83
C HIS A 350 9.40 18.63 -9.73
N LYS A 351 10.38 18.07 -10.43
CA LYS A 351 11.75 18.63 -10.49
C LYS A 351 11.70 20.09 -10.93
N THR A 352 10.98 20.38 -12.02
CA THR A 352 10.87 21.73 -12.56
C THR A 352 10.27 22.71 -11.55
N SER A 353 9.29 22.28 -10.74
CA SER A 353 8.66 23.15 -9.74
C SER A 353 9.52 23.41 -8.51
N ILE A 354 10.43 22.49 -8.16
CA ILE A 354 11.32 22.63 -6.98
C ILE A 354 12.68 23.24 -7.30
N ILE A 355 13.03 23.44 -8.59
CA ILE A 355 14.26 24.12 -8.98
C ILE A 355 14.24 25.54 -8.42
N ARG A 356 15.13 25.80 -7.45
CA ARG A 356 15.30 27.14 -6.88
C ARG A 356 15.86 28.06 -7.96
N HIS A 357 15.11 29.12 -8.27
CA HIS A 357 15.62 30.20 -9.09
C HIS A 357 16.61 31.01 -8.25
N ILE A 358 17.90 30.76 -8.42
CA ILE A 358 18.96 31.61 -7.86
C ILE A 358 19.15 32.76 -8.85
N PRO A 359 18.73 33.99 -8.53
CA PRO A 359 18.96 35.12 -9.41
C PRO A 359 20.47 35.31 -9.57
N LEU A 360 20.90 35.59 -10.79
CA LEU A 360 22.28 35.99 -11.03
C LEU A 360 22.56 37.25 -10.21
N LEU A 361 23.59 37.20 -9.35
CA LEU A 361 24.08 38.40 -8.69
C LEU A 361 24.51 39.38 -9.78
N PRO A 362 24.03 40.63 -9.77
CA PRO A 362 24.44 41.61 -10.76
C PRO A 362 25.96 41.77 -10.70
N GLY A 363 26.63 41.63 -11.84
CA GLY A 363 28.11 41.75 -11.92
C GLY A 363 28.64 43.13 -11.53
N ARG A 364 27.76 44.11 -11.31
CA ARG A 364 28.08 45.41 -10.71
C ARG A 364 27.02 45.76 -9.68
N VAL A 365 27.47 46.00 -8.47
CA VAL A 365 26.64 46.46 -7.35
C VAL A 365 26.21 47.91 -7.62
N SER A 366 24.98 48.31 -7.22
CA SER A 366 24.56 49.70 -7.39
C SER A 366 25.44 50.62 -6.53
N ARG A 367 25.66 51.87 -6.96
CA ARG A 367 26.47 52.82 -6.16
C ARG A 367 25.94 53.02 -4.74
N ASN A 368 24.65 52.83 -4.51
CA ASN A 368 24.04 52.98 -3.19
C ASN A 368 24.40 51.82 -2.26
N ASP A 369 24.57 50.63 -2.80
CA ASP A 369 24.95 49.43 -2.04
C ASP A 369 26.45 49.40 -1.71
N LEU A 370 27.26 50.21 -2.42
CA LEU A 370 28.66 50.48 -2.06
C LEU A 370 28.78 51.48 -0.90
N VAL A 371 27.67 52.09 -0.45
CA VAL A 371 27.66 53.09 0.61
C VAL A 371 27.00 52.52 1.86
N LEU A 372 27.82 52.08 2.81
CA LEU A 372 27.34 51.67 4.12
C LEU A 372 26.95 52.89 4.95
N LYS A 373 25.65 53.15 5.08
CA LYS A 373 25.14 54.20 5.97
C LYS A 373 25.22 53.69 7.41
N LEU A 374 26.00 54.39 8.22
CA LEU A 374 26.19 54.10 9.65
C LEU A 374 25.58 55.22 10.52
N PRO A 375 24.25 55.47 10.41
CA PRO A 375 23.63 56.66 11.00
C PRO A 375 23.69 56.68 12.53
N GLN A 376 23.80 55.51 13.17
CA GLN A 376 23.83 55.38 14.64
C GLN A 376 25.24 55.12 15.19
N SER A 377 26.26 55.07 14.33
CA SER A 377 27.63 54.78 14.77
C SER A 377 28.37 56.00 15.31
N GLY A 378 27.83 57.20 15.11
CA GLY A 378 28.43 58.45 15.54
C GLY A 378 28.74 58.52 17.04
N PRO A 379 27.79 58.22 17.95
CA PRO A 379 28.05 58.19 19.39
C PRO A 379 29.08 57.13 19.78
N TYR A 380 29.03 55.94 19.18
CA TYR A 380 29.97 54.84 19.45
C TYR A 380 31.40 55.18 19.01
N LEU A 381 31.58 55.68 17.78
CA LEU A 381 32.88 56.10 17.26
C LEU A 381 33.44 57.28 18.06
N ARG A 382 32.58 58.24 18.46
CA ARG A 382 32.99 59.32 19.37
C ARG A 382 33.40 58.80 20.73
N SER A 383 32.71 57.79 21.28
CA SER A 383 33.08 57.16 22.56
C SER A 383 34.43 56.45 22.48
N LEU A 384 34.75 55.82 21.34
CA LEU A 384 36.04 55.19 21.08
C LEU A 384 37.17 56.22 20.95
N LEU A 385 36.92 57.34 20.27
CA LEU A 385 37.89 58.42 20.09
C LEU A 385 38.08 59.26 21.37
N SER A 386 37.02 59.47 22.16
CA SER A 386 37.10 60.16 23.45
C SER A 386 37.72 59.29 24.54
N ASN A 387 37.62 57.96 24.41
CA ASN A 387 38.40 57.01 25.18
C ASN A 387 39.81 56.87 24.58
N GLY A 388 40.48 58.01 24.37
CA GLY A 388 41.93 58.02 24.30
C GLY A 388 42.45 57.37 25.59
N SER A 389 43.10 56.21 25.43
CA SER A 389 43.85 55.56 26.49
C SER A 389 43.03 54.89 27.61
N SER A 390 42.11 53.99 27.27
CA SER A 390 41.77 52.89 28.20
C SER A 390 41.24 51.65 27.47
N ILE A 391 42.02 51.11 26.53
CA ILE A 391 41.90 49.67 26.27
C ILE A 391 42.67 49.00 27.39
N MET A 392 41.87 48.45 28.30
CA MET A 392 42.25 47.65 29.45
C MET A 392 43.50 46.80 29.17
N ASN A 393 44.45 46.84 30.11
CA ASN A 393 45.35 45.73 30.39
C ASN A 393 44.53 44.51 30.86
N GLY A 394 43.58 44.06 30.04
CA GLY A 394 43.00 42.75 30.17
C GLY A 394 44.12 41.79 29.82
N ARG A 395 44.78 41.24 30.85
CA ARG A 395 45.43 39.94 30.73
C ARG A 395 44.42 39.05 30.04
N VAL A 396 44.61 38.79 28.75
CA VAL A 396 43.89 37.72 28.06
C VAL A 396 44.35 36.46 28.77
N GLN A 397 43.52 35.97 29.67
CA GLN A 397 43.66 34.67 30.26
C GLN A 397 43.63 33.69 29.08
N ARG A 398 44.77 33.03 28.85
CA ARG A 398 44.93 32.03 27.79
C ARG A 398 44.05 30.83 28.11
N ASP A 399 42.81 30.85 27.68
CA ASP A 399 42.06 29.61 27.49
C ASP A 399 42.38 29.13 26.08
N VAL A 400 43.48 28.37 25.99
CA VAL A 400 43.78 27.57 24.81
C VAL A 400 42.67 26.51 24.71
N PRO A 401 41.88 26.49 23.62
CA PRO A 401 40.89 25.44 23.45
C PRO A 401 41.61 24.10 23.37
N SER A 402 41.36 23.22 24.34
CA SER A 402 41.81 21.84 24.26
C SER A 402 40.98 21.13 23.20
N LEU A 403 41.49 21.00 21.98
CA LEU A 403 40.90 20.11 20.99
C LEU A 403 41.96 19.47 20.10
N GLN A 404 41.95 18.16 20.23
CA GLN A 404 42.50 17.05 19.45
C GLN A 404 42.94 17.34 18.01
N GLU A 405 44.12 16.80 17.69
CA GLU A 405 44.61 16.39 16.36
C GLU A 405 44.52 17.43 15.23
N GLY A 406 45.33 18.48 15.34
CA GLY A 406 45.83 19.28 14.21
C GLY A 406 47.35 19.38 14.28
N THR A 407 48.04 19.29 13.15
CA THR A 407 49.51 19.27 13.09
C THR A 407 50.10 20.51 13.78
N ILE A 408 51.02 20.32 14.74
CA ILE A 408 51.69 21.36 15.55
C ILE A 408 52.15 22.57 14.71
N SER A 409 52.48 22.34 13.44
CA SER A 409 52.80 23.38 12.44
C SER A 409 51.69 24.44 12.27
N GLN A 410 50.42 24.04 12.16
CA GLN A 410 49.30 24.97 11.93
C GLN A 410 49.04 25.86 13.15
N VAL A 411 49.17 25.31 14.35
CA VAL A 411 49.01 26.07 15.60
C VAL A 411 50.13 27.10 15.76
N ASN A 412 51.37 26.72 15.44
CA ASN A 412 52.50 27.64 15.48
C ASN A 412 52.37 28.74 14.40
N GLN A 413 51.93 28.39 13.19
CA GLN A 413 51.73 29.36 12.10
C GLN A 413 50.63 30.36 12.43
N LEU A 414 49.54 29.91 13.07
CA LEU A 414 48.46 30.77 13.52
C LEU A 414 48.89 31.65 14.70
N THR A 415 49.72 31.12 15.61
CA THR A 415 50.31 31.89 16.72
C THR A 415 51.24 32.99 16.19
N SER A 416 52.09 32.69 15.20
CA SER A 416 52.97 33.68 14.57
C SER A 416 52.19 34.79 13.85
N ARG A 417 51.12 34.44 13.12
CA ARG A 417 50.24 35.44 12.49
C ARG A 417 49.57 36.34 13.51
N TYR A 418 49.17 35.79 14.66
CA TYR A 418 48.59 36.60 15.75
C TYR A 418 49.61 37.53 16.39
N THR A 419 50.87 37.11 16.54
CA THR A 419 51.92 37.99 17.08
C THR A 419 52.28 39.11 16.10
N GLU A 420 52.38 38.81 14.80
CA GLU A 420 52.61 39.85 13.77
C GLU A 420 51.49 40.89 13.73
N LEU A 421 50.22 40.46 13.85
CA LEU A 421 49.07 41.36 13.93
C LEU A 421 49.08 42.27 15.16
N ILE A 422 49.58 41.76 16.30
CA ILE A 422 49.73 42.57 17.53
C ILE A 422 50.83 43.62 17.34
N ASP A 423 51.96 43.25 16.74
CA ASP A 423 53.07 44.15 16.48
C ASP A 423 52.68 45.22 15.44
N HIS A 424 51.95 44.84 14.40
CA HIS A 424 51.40 45.78 13.41
C HIS A 424 50.43 46.77 14.06
N LYS A 425 49.54 46.29 14.94
CA LYS A 425 48.60 47.13 15.68
C LYS A 425 49.30 48.10 16.64
N ALA A 426 50.44 47.70 17.23
CA ALA A 426 51.26 48.58 18.04
C ALA A 426 51.95 49.68 17.19
N GLN A 427 52.41 49.35 15.99
CA GLN A 427 52.99 50.32 15.05
C GLN A 427 51.95 51.32 14.52
N THR A 428 50.75 50.85 14.15
CA THR A 428 49.65 51.75 13.72
C THR A 428 49.23 52.69 14.85
N ARG A 429 49.28 52.25 16.11
CA ARG A 429 48.98 53.08 17.28
C ARG A 429 49.96 54.25 17.47
N VAL A 430 51.24 54.06 17.18
CA VAL A 430 52.26 55.13 17.22
C VAL A 430 52.03 56.17 16.11
N SER A 431 51.52 55.75 14.95
CA SER A 431 51.17 56.64 13.84
C SER A 431 49.92 57.48 14.12
N VAL A 432 48.91 56.90 14.78
CA VAL A 432 47.66 57.60 15.11
C VAL A 432 47.84 58.68 16.18
N GLU A 433 48.73 58.48 17.16
CA GLU A 433 49.00 59.51 18.18
C GLU A 433 49.76 60.75 17.62
N ARG A 434 50.41 60.63 16.45
CA ARG A 434 51.08 61.76 15.77
C ARG A 434 50.15 62.63 14.93
N LEU A 435 48.97 62.14 14.54
CA LEU A 435 48.06 62.83 13.62
C LEU A 435 46.88 63.48 14.36
N LEU A 436 47.19 64.42 15.26
CA LEU A 436 46.19 65.29 15.89
C LEU A 436 46.30 66.70 15.31
N SER A 437 45.80 66.91 14.09
CA SER A 437 45.52 68.26 13.57
C SER A 437 44.39 68.32 12.54
N CYS A 438 44.02 67.21 11.88
CA CYS A 438 42.87 67.17 10.95
C CYS A 438 42.20 65.78 10.94
N PRO A 439 40.95 65.62 11.43
CA PRO A 439 40.31 64.30 11.55
C PRO A 439 39.93 63.64 10.21
N GLU A 440 39.69 64.42 9.15
CA GLU A 440 39.32 63.90 7.82
C GLU A 440 40.52 63.29 7.09
N GLU A 441 41.68 63.96 7.11
CA GLU A 441 42.91 63.43 6.51
C GLU A 441 43.42 62.19 7.26
N ALA A 442 43.32 62.18 8.59
CA ALA A 442 43.72 61.02 9.39
C ALA A 442 42.88 59.77 9.09
N CYS A 443 41.58 59.93 8.82
CA CYS A 443 40.71 58.81 8.42
C CYS A 443 41.05 58.27 7.02
N ILE A 444 41.43 59.16 6.08
CA ILE A 444 41.82 58.77 4.71
C ILE A 444 43.19 58.06 4.72
N GLU A 445 44.12 58.52 5.54
CA GLU A 445 45.46 57.91 5.67
C GLU A 445 45.38 56.54 6.38
N LEU A 446 44.49 56.41 7.38
CA LEU A 446 44.21 55.14 8.03
C LEU A 446 43.55 54.13 7.09
N SER A 447 42.58 54.55 6.28
CA SER A 447 41.94 53.65 5.31
C SER A 447 42.91 53.18 4.23
N SER A 448 43.79 54.06 3.75
CA SER A 448 44.81 53.69 2.75
C SER A 448 45.90 52.76 3.32
N SER A 449 46.20 52.83 4.62
CA SER A 449 47.10 51.88 5.28
C SER A 449 46.52 50.48 5.50
N LEU A 450 45.19 50.34 5.50
CA LEU A 450 44.49 49.05 5.61
C LEU A 450 44.31 48.35 4.25
N ASP A 451 44.42 49.10 3.15
CA ASP A 451 44.28 48.61 1.78
C ASP A 451 45.61 48.08 1.18
N GLU A 452 46.72 48.10 1.93
CA GLU A 452 47.96 47.43 1.49
C GLU A 452 47.78 45.90 1.55
N PRO A 453 47.80 45.18 0.41
CA PRO A 453 47.61 43.75 0.40
C PRO A 453 48.81 43.06 1.07
N LEU A 454 48.52 42.18 2.03
CA LEU A 454 49.50 41.22 2.55
C LEU A 454 50.18 40.51 1.35
N PRO A 455 51.52 40.36 1.37
CA PRO A 455 52.25 39.84 0.23
C PRO A 455 51.77 38.43 -0.15
N PRO A 456 51.77 38.09 -1.46
CA PRO A 456 51.22 36.83 -1.93
C PRO A 456 52.03 35.64 -1.40
N GLU A 457 51.31 34.63 -0.92
CA GLU A 457 51.84 33.33 -0.49
C GLU A 457 52.63 32.68 -1.65
N THR A 458 53.94 32.48 -1.47
CA THR A 458 54.68 31.51 -2.28
C THR A 458 54.36 30.10 -1.78
N VAL A 459 53.81 29.31 -2.70
CA VAL A 459 53.35 27.90 -2.62
C VAL A 459 54.12 27.01 -1.65
#